data_AF-A0A6G5RCX4-F1
#
_entry.id   AF-A0A6G5RCX4-F1
#
_cell.length_a   1.000
_cell.length_b   1.000
_cell.length_c   1.000
_cell.angle_alpha   90.00
_cell.angle_beta   90.00
_cell.angle_gamma   90.00
#
_symmetry.space_group_name_H-M   'P 1'
#
loop_
_entity.id
_entity.type
_entity.pdbx_description
1 polymer ?
#
loop_
_entity_poly.entity_id
_entity_poly.type
_entity_poly.pdbx_seq_one_letter_code
_entity_poly.pdbx_strand_id
1 'polypeptide(L)' 'MGAAQTGIFAVASRTAPRKAAAYLAGISRLAEYGTVRRQFLTGTPPTGMTFEAARLCRPEALVEGEVVAAVPAR' A
#
# COMPACT_ATOMS: atom_id res chain seq x y z
N MET A 1 10.84 -21.02 8.63
CA MET A 1 11.42 -19.72 9.03
C MET A 1 10.96 -18.68 8.01
N GLY A 2 9.89 -17.95 8.30
CA GLY A 2 9.34 -16.95 7.37
C GLY A 2 9.99 -15.60 7.64
N ALA A 3 10.75 -15.07 6.67
CA ALA A 3 11.31 -13.73 6.77
C ALA A 3 10.17 -12.72 6.75
N ALA A 4 9.94 -12.05 7.88
CA ALA A 4 9.16 -10.82 7.92
C ALA A 4 9.96 -9.76 7.15
N GLN A 5 9.60 -9.56 5.89
CA GLN A 5 10.29 -8.64 5.01
C GLN A 5 9.96 -7.21 5.43
N THR A 6 10.95 -6.56 6.05
CA THR A 6 10.88 -5.18 6.53
C THR A 6 10.96 -4.23 5.33
N GLY A 7 9.83 -3.67 4.93
CA GLY A 7 9.70 -2.61 3.93
C GLY A 7 8.42 -1.85 4.25
N ILE A 8 8.36 -0.55 3.95
CA ILE A 8 7.35 0.41 4.41
C ILE A 8 5.90 -0.08 4.13
N PHE A 9 5.36 -0.86 5.07
CA PHE A 9 3.94 -1.16 5.28
C PHE A 9 3.68 -0.93 6.76
N ALA A 10 3.55 0.33 7.15
CA ALA A 10 3.10 0.69 8.49
C ALA A 10 1.81 1.48 8.38
N VAL A 11 0.70 0.77 8.21
CA VAL A 11 -0.54 1.16 8.87
C VAL A 11 -1.18 -0.12 9.42
N ALA A 12 -0.68 -0.57 10.57
CA ALA A 12 -1.45 -1.38 11.52
C ALA A 12 -2.50 -0.49 12.23
N SER A 13 -3.16 0.40 11.50
CA SER A 13 -4.27 1.18 12.03
C SER A 13 -5.52 0.33 11.90
N ARG A 14 -6.27 0.22 13.00
CA ARG A 14 -7.63 -0.34 12.97
C ARG A 14 -8.61 0.59 12.27
N THR A 15 -8.19 1.81 11.89
CA THR A 15 -9.03 2.76 11.16
C THR A 15 -8.86 2.59 9.66
N ALA A 16 -10.00 2.48 8.97
CA ALA A 16 -10.03 2.49 7.51
C ALA A 16 -9.38 3.78 6.97
N PRO A 17 -8.48 3.67 5.98
CA PRO A 17 -7.86 4.85 5.38
C PRO A 17 -8.86 5.64 4.56
N ARG A 18 -8.64 6.97 4.46
CA ARG A 18 -9.40 7.85 3.57
C ARG A 18 -8.74 7.98 2.20
N LYS A 19 -7.40 7.97 2.17
CA LYS A 19 -6.60 8.00 0.95
C LYS A 19 -5.60 6.84 0.96
N ALA A 20 -5.40 6.20 -0.18
CA ALA A 20 -4.31 5.27 -0.39
C ALA A 20 -3.75 5.41 -1.81
N ALA A 21 -2.50 5.86 -1.93
CA ALA A 21 -1.76 5.88 -3.19
C ALA A 21 -0.72 4.75 -3.20
N ALA A 22 -0.44 4.21 -4.37
CA ALA A 22 0.60 3.20 -4.54
C ALA A 22 1.46 3.48 -5.77
N TYR A 23 2.75 3.20 -5.63
CA TYR A 23 3.78 3.35 -6.64
C TYR A 23 4.40 1.99 -6.90
N LEU A 24 4.27 1.49 -8.13
CA LEU A 24 4.79 0.19 -8.53
C LEU A 24 6.11 0.35 -9.27
N ALA A 25 7.07 -0.55 -9.03
CA ALA A 25 8.29 -0.65 -9.82
C ALA A 25 8.05 -1.18 -11.25
N GLY A 26 6.84 -1.67 -11.54
CA GLY A 26 6.42 -2.12 -12.87
C GLY A 26 4.90 -2.25 -12.96
N ILE A 27 4.25 -1.50 -13.87
CA ILE A 27 2.78 -1.45 -13.93
C ILE A 27 2.14 -2.76 -14.39
N SER A 28 2.91 -3.63 -15.05
CA SER A 28 2.46 -4.97 -15.47
C SER A 28 2.00 -5.84 -14.30
N ARG A 29 2.44 -5.54 -13.07
CA ARG A 29 2.04 -6.25 -11.84
C ARG A 29 0.78 -5.69 -11.18
N LEU A 30 0.09 -4.74 -11.81
CA LEU A 30 -1.10 -4.09 -11.24
C LEU A 30 -2.17 -5.09 -10.80
N ALA A 31 -2.40 -6.17 -11.55
CA ALA A 31 -3.37 -7.19 -11.22
C ALA A 31 -3.00 -8.01 -9.96
N GLU A 32 -1.71 -8.35 -9.82
CA GLU A 32 -1.16 -9.05 -8.66
C GLU A 32 -1.27 -8.15 -7.41
N TYR A 33 -0.80 -6.92 -7.51
CA TYR A 33 -0.96 -5.91 -6.47
C TYR A 33 -2.42 -5.71 -6.07
N GLY A 34 -3.32 -5.57 -7.04
CA GLY A 34 -4.75 -5.40 -6.79
C GLY A 34 -5.38 -6.57 -6.05
N THR A 35 -4.90 -7.80 -6.32
CA THR A 35 -5.35 -9.01 -5.61
C THR A 35 -4.93 -8.99 -4.15
N VAL A 36 -3.67 -8.68 -3.86
CA VAL A 36 -3.16 -8.55 -2.49
C VAL A 36 -3.85 -7.39 -1.77
N ARG A 37 -3.95 -6.21 -2.39
CA ARG A 37 -4.56 -5.01 -1.82
C ARG A 37 -5.99 -5.25 -1.32
N ARG A 38 -6.80 -6.00 -2.06
CA ARG A 38 -8.19 -6.33 -1.68
C ARG A 38 -8.29 -7.21 -0.43
N GLN A 39 -7.23 -7.95 -0.09
CA GLN A 39 -7.20 -8.74 1.15
C GLN A 39 -7.08 -7.85 2.40
N PHE A 40 -6.53 -6.64 2.25
CA PHE A 40 -6.27 -5.72 3.37
C PHE A 40 -7.22 -4.53 3.44
N LEU A 41 -7.72 -4.05 2.30
CA LEU A 41 -8.69 -2.96 2.23
C LEU A 41 -10.11 -3.52 2.05
N THR A 42 -10.65 -4.05 3.13
CA THR A 42 -11.91 -4.83 3.14
C THR A 42 -13.17 -3.99 3.40
N GLY A 43 -13.02 -2.72 3.79
CA GLY A 43 -14.13 -1.77 3.97
C GLY A 43 -14.43 -0.94 2.73
N THR A 44 -15.03 0.24 2.90
CA THR A 44 -15.17 1.21 1.81
C THR A 44 -13.80 1.51 1.21
N PRO A 45 -13.61 1.32 -0.10
CA PRO A 45 -12.32 1.60 -0.72
C PRO A 45 -11.91 3.06 -0.50
N PRO A 46 -10.67 3.34 -0.05
CA PRO A 46 -10.19 4.70 0.02
C PRO A 46 -10.09 5.29 -1.38
N THR A 47 -10.29 6.60 -1.49
CA THR A 47 -9.90 7.34 -2.69
C THR A 47 -8.40 7.12 -2.93
N GLY A 48 -8.00 6.88 -4.16
CA GLY A 48 -6.64 6.46 -4.41
C GLY A 48 -6.27 6.41 -5.87
N MET A 49 -4.98 6.20 -6.09
CA MET A 49 -4.35 6.14 -7.40
C MET A 49 -3.25 5.09 -7.36
N THR A 50 -2.96 4.47 -8.47
CA THR A 50 -1.79 3.59 -8.61
C THR A 50 -1.01 4.02 -9.84
N PHE A 51 0.27 4.24 -9.65
CA PHE A 51 1.18 4.73 -10.68
C PHE A 51 2.39 3.81 -10.81
N GLU A 52 3.05 3.88 -11.95
CA GLU A 52 4.39 3.36 -12.11
C GLU A 52 5.40 4.42 -11.67
N ALA A 53 6.41 4.01 -10.91
CA ALA A 53 7.53 4.85 -10.52
C ALA A 53 8.82 4.37 -11.16
N ALA A 54 9.62 5.30 -11.68
CA ALA A 54 10.92 4.97 -12.28
C ALA A 54 11.90 4.36 -11.26
N ARG A 55 11.75 4.71 -9.98
CA ARG A 55 12.52 4.15 -8.87
C ARG A 55 11.74 4.30 -7.56
N LEU A 56 11.89 3.32 -6.68
CA LEU A 56 11.37 3.33 -5.32
C LEU A 56 12.47 3.69 -4.32
N CYS A 57 12.11 4.14 -3.12
CA CYS A 57 13.05 4.51 -2.05
C CYS A 57 14.01 3.35 -1.70
N ARG A 58 13.52 2.10 -1.74
CA ARG A 58 14.35 0.90 -1.66
C ARG A 58 14.52 0.23 -3.03
N PRO A 59 15.74 -0.04 -3.50
CA PRO A 59 15.98 -0.68 -4.80
C PRO A 59 15.27 -2.03 -4.98
N GLU A 60 15.12 -2.78 -3.89
CA GLU A 60 14.49 -4.10 -3.84
C GLU A 60 12.96 -4.06 -3.65
N ALA A 61 12.38 -2.88 -3.42
CA ALA A 61 10.94 -2.75 -3.28
C ALA A 61 10.23 -3.00 -4.63
N LEU A 62 9.04 -3.59 -4.54
CA LEU A 62 8.15 -3.79 -5.70
C LEU A 62 6.97 -2.80 -5.69
N VAL A 63 6.63 -2.30 -4.51
CA VAL A 63 5.56 -1.34 -4.28
C VAL A 63 5.91 -0.42 -3.10
N GLU A 64 5.55 0.85 -3.22
CA GLU A 64 5.52 1.80 -2.09
C GLU A 64 4.11 2.36 -1.93
N GLY A 65 3.64 2.45 -0.69
CA GLY A 65 2.30 2.94 -0.37
C GLY A 65 2.33 4.21 0.46
N GLU A 66 1.46 5.16 0.14
CA GLU A 66 1.15 6.32 0.97
C GLU A 66 -0.30 6.22 1.43
N VAL A 67 -0.53 6.32 2.73
CA VAL A 67 -1.86 6.15 3.33
C VAL A 67 -2.17 7.31 4.26
N VAL A 68 -3.39 7.87 4.13
CA VAL A 68 -3.93 8.85 5.07
C VAL A 68 -5.12 8.22 5.78
N ALA A 69 -5.05 8.17 7.11
CA ALA A 69 -6.13 7.68 7.96
C ALA A 69 -6.51 8.76 8.99
N ALA A 70 -7.79 8.83 9.32
CA ALA A 70 -8.21 9.58 10.50
C ALA A 70 -7.87 8.76 11.73
N VAL A 71 -7.23 9.36 12.72
CA VAL A 71 -7.02 8.75 14.03
C VAL A 71 -7.93 9.46 15.00
N PRO A 72 -8.78 8.74 15.78
CA PRO A 72 -9.62 9.39 16.77
C PRO A 72 -8.77 10.19 17.77
N ALA A 73 -9.26 11.36 18.16
CA ALA A 73 -8.66 12.11 19.26
C ALA A 73 -8.75 11.26 20.54
N ARG A 74 -7.67 11.26 21.32
CA ARG A 74 -7.57 10.50 22.57
C ARG A 74 -8.39 11.15 23.68
#